data_AF-A0A2A5X5P5-F1
#
_entry.id   AF-A0A2A5X5P5-F1
#
_cell.length_a   1.000
_cell.length_b   1.000
_cell.length_c   1.000
_cell.angle_alpha   90.00
_cell.angle_beta   90.00
_cell.angle_gamma   90.00
#
_symmetry.space_group_name_H-M   'P 1'
#
loop_
_entity.id
_entity.type
_entity.pdbx_description
1 polymer ?
#
loop_
_entity_poly.entity_id
_entity_poly.type
_entity_poly.pdbx_seq_one_letter_code
_entity_poly.pdbx_strand_id
1 'polypeptide(L)'
;FLCTYWSDGLIISTPTGSTGYSLSCGGPILTPDTKNLIITPISPHNLGLRSLIISDDSKIKLKVESEGNNYLVSLDSRSKTLKKDQDLLITKSKFNANLIHPDNFDFFETLRKKLNWGYDLRN
;
A
#
# COMPACT_ATOMS: atom_id res chain seq x y z
N PHE A 1 14.83 8.78 -10.48
CA PHE A 1 15.26 7.64 -9.62
C PHE A 1 15.14 8.10 -8.18
N LEU A 2 14.47 7.36 -7.30
CA LEU A 2 14.23 7.73 -5.90
C LEU A 2 15.26 7.06 -4.98
N CYS A 3 15.20 5.74 -4.85
CA CYS A 3 16.14 4.93 -4.07
C CYS A 3 16.01 3.45 -4.45
N THR A 4 16.88 2.62 -3.89
CA THR A 4 16.79 1.16 -3.93
C THR A 4 16.30 0.64 -2.58
N TYR A 5 15.29 -0.23 -2.58
CA TYR A 5 14.76 -0.88 -1.39
C TYR A 5 15.39 -2.26 -1.25
N TRP A 6 16.14 -2.47 -0.17
CA TRP A 6 16.67 -3.78 0.21
C TRP A 6 15.72 -4.33 1.27
N SER A 7 14.84 -5.23 0.86
CA SER A 7 13.64 -5.62 1.61
C SER A 7 13.07 -6.92 1.05
N ASP A 8 12.27 -7.63 1.85
CA ASP A 8 11.53 -8.81 1.38
C ASP A 8 10.57 -8.47 0.23
N GLY A 9 10.10 -7.21 0.18
CA GLY A 9 9.26 -6.70 -0.89
C GLY A 9 8.87 -5.24 -0.70
N LEU A 10 8.02 -4.76 -1.61
CA LEU A 10 7.51 -3.38 -1.60
C LEU A 10 6.00 -3.40 -1.84
N ILE A 11 5.26 -2.70 -0.99
CA ILE A 11 3.82 -2.52 -1.10
C ILE A 11 3.55 -1.16 -1.72
N ILE A 12 2.73 -1.13 -2.76
CA ILE A 12 2.14 0.09 -3.30
C ILE A 12 0.66 0.07 -2.97
N SER A 13 0.22 0.98 -2.11
CA SER A 13 -1.13 0.96 -1.55
C SER A 13 -1.95 2.18 -1.95
N THR A 14 -3.23 1.97 -2.25
CA THR A 14 -4.23 3.03 -2.38
C THR A 14 -4.70 3.50 -0.98
N PRO A 15 -5.46 4.59 -0.87
CA PRO A 15 -6.01 5.01 0.43
C PRO A 15 -6.88 3.92 1.07
N THR A 16 -7.72 3.24 0.28
CA THR A 16 -8.52 2.09 0.73
C THR A 16 -7.64 0.92 1.16
N GLY A 17 -6.52 0.67 0.47
CA GLY A 17 -5.55 -0.36 0.84
C GLY A 17 -4.66 0.02 2.02
N SER A 18 -4.68 1.27 2.49
CA SER A 18 -3.81 1.75 3.57
C SER A 18 -4.04 0.98 4.87
N THR A 19 -5.28 0.55 5.12
CA THR A 19 -5.67 -0.31 6.25
C THR A 19 -5.53 -1.81 5.99
N GLY A 20 -5.02 -2.18 4.81
CA GLY A 20 -4.73 -3.56 4.43
C GLY A 20 -3.30 -3.96 4.80
N TYR A 21 -2.60 -4.65 3.90
CA TYR A 21 -1.25 -5.15 4.19
C TYR A 21 -0.23 -4.03 4.45
N SER A 22 -0.44 -2.84 3.87
CA SER A 22 0.40 -1.66 4.16
C SER A 22 0.40 -1.31 5.65
N LEU A 23 -0.75 -1.36 6.33
CA LEU A 23 -0.84 -1.13 7.78
C LEU A 23 0.00 -2.14 8.57
N SER A 24 -0.07 -3.42 8.21
CA SER A 24 0.71 -4.48 8.87
C SER A 24 2.22 -4.26 8.75
N CYS A 25 2.68 -3.62 7.67
CA CYS A 25 4.09 -3.29 7.45
C CYS A 25 4.47 -1.88 7.96
N GLY A 26 3.63 -1.23 8.78
CA GLY A 26 3.92 0.09 9.35
C GLY A 26 3.66 1.26 8.40
N GLY A 27 2.82 1.05 7.37
CA GLY A 27 2.26 2.11 6.55
C GLY A 27 1.26 2.99 7.32
N PRO A 28 1.14 4.28 6.99
CA PRO A 28 0.14 5.16 7.59
C PRO A 28 -1.27 4.82 7.11
N ILE A 29 -2.27 5.16 7.92
CA ILE A 29 -3.68 5.06 7.54
C ILE A 29 -4.09 6.35 6.84
N LEU A 30 -4.71 6.22 5.67
CA LEU A 30 -5.25 7.33 4.89
C LEU A 30 -6.77 7.26 4.88
N THR A 31 -7.42 8.43 4.86
CA THR A 31 -8.85 8.49 4.59
C THR A 31 -9.12 8.13 3.12
N PRO A 32 -10.23 7.42 2.81
CA PRO A 32 -10.51 6.92 1.46
C PRO A 32 -10.51 7.98 0.35
N ASP A 33 -10.82 9.24 0.68
CA ASP A 33 -11.00 10.33 -0.28
C ASP A 33 -9.70 11.02 -0.71
N THR A 34 -8.57 10.61 -0.12
CA THR A 34 -7.25 11.19 -0.45
C THR A 34 -6.77 10.73 -1.82
N LYS A 35 -6.07 11.61 -2.56
CA LYS A 35 -5.57 11.31 -3.90
C LYS A 35 -4.10 10.93 -3.86
N ASN A 36 -3.81 9.86 -3.14
CA ASN A 36 -2.44 9.47 -2.79
C ASN A 36 -2.18 7.99 -2.96
N LEU A 37 -0.90 7.65 -3.16
CA LEU A 37 -0.38 6.29 -3.05
C LEU A 37 0.64 6.21 -1.92
N ILE A 38 0.70 5.07 -1.26
CA ILE A 38 1.68 4.78 -0.21
C ILE A 38 2.68 3.77 -0.76
N ILE A 39 3.98 4.04 -0.58
CA ILE A 39 5.07 3.11 -0.81
C ILE A 39 5.55 2.62 0.56
N THR A 40 5.29 1.36 0.90
CA THR A 40 5.69 0.77 2.18
C THR A 40 6.63 -0.41 1.94
N PRO A 41 7.89 -0.37 2.41
CA PRO A 41 8.79 -1.52 2.31
C PRO A 41 8.39 -2.62 3.31
N ILE A 42 8.57 -3.88 2.92
CA ILE A 42 8.37 -5.06 3.78
C ILE A 42 9.72 -5.46 4.37
N SER A 43 9.87 -5.40 5.69
CA SER A 43 11.13 -5.77 6.37
C SER A 43 12.39 -5.11 5.76
N PRO A 44 12.48 -3.77 5.66
CA PRO A 44 13.64 -3.13 5.05
C PRO A 44 14.92 -3.36 5.86
N HIS A 45 16.03 -3.69 5.16
CA HIS A 45 17.36 -3.90 5.74
C HIS A 45 18.09 -2.57 6.04
N ASN A 46 17.44 -1.43 5.82
CA ASN A 46 17.99 -0.10 6.10
C ASN A 46 17.11 0.63 7.14
N LEU A 47 17.75 1.04 8.24
CA LEU A 47 17.12 1.69 9.39
C LEU A 47 16.41 3.01 9.07
N GLY A 48 16.81 3.72 8.01
CA GLY A 48 16.24 5.01 7.61
C GLY A 48 15.04 4.93 6.68
N LEU A 49 14.73 3.75 6.11
CA LEU A 49 13.62 3.62 5.18
C LEU A 49 12.28 3.73 5.92
N ARG A 50 11.40 4.58 5.40
CA ARG A 50 10.06 4.83 5.93
C ARG A 50 9.06 4.79 4.78
N SER A 51 7.79 4.59 5.12
CA SER A 51 6.72 4.68 4.14
C SER A 51 6.67 6.09 3.52
N LEU A 52 6.52 6.16 2.21
CA LEU A 52 6.43 7.41 1.47
C LEU A 52 5.02 7.58 0.89
N ILE A 53 4.41 8.73 1.14
CA ILE A 53 3.13 9.11 0.53
C ILE A 53 3.42 10.01 -0.67
N ILE A 54 2.87 9.67 -1.84
CA ILE A 54 3.00 10.45 -3.07
C ILE A 54 1.62 10.74 -3.68
N SER A 55 1.55 11.66 -4.64
CA SER A 55 0.33 11.90 -5.43
C SER A 55 -0.03 10.64 -6.25
N ASP A 56 -1.32 10.32 -6.36
CA ASP A 56 -1.79 9.23 -7.20
C ASP A 56 -1.68 9.49 -8.72
N ASP A 57 -1.40 10.73 -9.13
CA ASP A 57 -1.02 11.07 -10.51
C ASP A 57 0.42 10.64 -10.87
N SER A 58 1.20 10.21 -9.87
CA SER A 58 2.57 9.76 -10.07
C SER A 58 2.61 8.44 -10.84
N LYS A 59 3.60 8.32 -11.73
CA LYS A 59 3.93 7.05 -12.39
C LYS A 59 5.09 6.40 -11.68
N ILE A 60 4.86 5.22 -11.11
CA ILE A 60 5.88 4.48 -10.38
C ILE A 60 6.45 3.43 -11.33
N LYS A 61 7.77 3.47 -11.53
CA LYS A 61 8.51 2.44 -12.25
C LYS A 61 9.37 1.68 -11.25
N LEU A 62 9.17 0.37 -11.14
CA LEU A 62 9.98 -0.52 -10.32
C LEU A 62 10.79 -1.45 -11.23
N LYS A 63 12.07 -1.59 -10.90
CA LYS A 63 12.96 -2.59 -11.46
C LYS A 63 13.38 -3.51 -10.32
N VAL A 64 13.18 -4.81 -10.50
CA VAL A 64 13.47 -5.81 -9.47
C VAL A 64 14.85 -6.40 -9.74
N GLU A 65 15.72 -6.31 -8.75
CA GLU A 65 17.02 -6.98 -8.76
C GLU A 65 16.98 -8.10 -7.72
N SER A 66 17.15 -9.34 -8.17
CA SER A 66 17.14 -10.53 -7.32
C SER A 66 18.09 -11.57 -7.91
N GLU A 67 18.68 -12.40 -7.05
CA GLU A 67 19.43 -13.58 -7.48
C GLU A 67 18.53 -14.61 -8.18
N GLY A 68 17.25 -14.65 -7.80
CA GLY A 68 16.24 -15.48 -8.45
C GLY A 68 15.85 -14.99 -9.85
N ASN A 69 15.45 -15.92 -10.71
CA ASN A 69 15.00 -15.57 -12.07
C ASN A 69 13.59 -14.95 -12.11
N ASN A 70 12.80 -15.14 -11.05
CA ASN A 70 11.40 -14.74 -10.97
C ASN A 70 11.10 -14.01 -9.66
N TYR A 71 10.09 -13.15 -9.69
CA TYR A 71 9.48 -12.53 -8.51
C TYR A 71 7.97 -12.63 -8.58
N LEU A 72 7.31 -12.55 -7.42
CA LEU A 72 5.86 -12.60 -7.30
C LEU A 72 5.30 -11.18 -7.21
N VAL A 73 4.29 -10.88 -8.02
CA VAL A 73 3.45 -9.68 -7.84
C VAL A 73 2.08 -10.13 -7.37
N SER A 74 1.66 -9.62 -6.22
CA SER A 74 0.30 -9.77 -5.72
C SER A 74 -0.46 -8.47 -5.92
N LEU A 75 -1.67 -8.57 -6.47
CA LEU A 75 -2.61 -7.51 -6.79
C LEU A 75 -3.94 -7.87 -6.15
N ASP A 76 -4.12 -7.48 -4.89
CA ASP A 76 -5.27 -7.83 -4.06
C ASP A 76 -5.61 -9.34 -4.11
N SER A 77 -6.59 -9.73 -4.92
CA SER A 77 -7.07 -11.11 -5.07
C SER A 77 -6.35 -11.92 -6.15
N ARG A 78 -5.37 -11.33 -6.85
CA ARG A 78 -4.66 -11.97 -7.96
C ARG A 78 -3.18 -12.01 -7.69
N SER A 79 -2.50 -13.05 -8.15
CA SER A 79 -1.04 -13.11 -8.11
C SER A 79 -0.49 -13.55 -9.45
N LYS A 80 0.71 -13.06 -9.77
CA LYS A 80 1.41 -13.38 -11.01
C LYS A 80 2.90 -13.44 -10.77
N THR A 81 3.51 -14.53 -11.22
CA THR A 81 4.96 -14.67 -11.26
C THR A 81 5.50 -13.99 -12.52
N LEU A 82 6.48 -13.11 -12.37
CA LEU A 82 7.12 -12.37 -13.45
C LEU A 82 8.63 -12.63 -13.45
N LYS A 83 9.26 -12.45 -14.61
CA LYS A 83 10.71 -12.59 -14.77
C LYS A 83 11.42 -11.31 -14.35
N LYS A 84 12.64 -11.42 -13.80
CA LYS A 84 13.42 -10.28 -13.26
C LYS A 84 13.65 -9.13 -14.25
N ASP A 85 13.73 -9.42 -15.55
CA ASP A 85 14.05 -8.42 -16.59
C ASP A 85 12.84 -7.57 -17.02
N GLN A 86 11.68 -7.73 -16.37
CA GLN A 86 10.48 -6.96 -16.65
C GLN A 86 10.34 -5.79 -15.67
N ASP A 87 10.26 -4.59 -16.24
CA ASP A 87 9.90 -3.39 -15.51
C ASP A 87 8.42 -3.42 -15.11
N LEU A 88 8.12 -3.07 -13.85
CA LEU A 88 6.76 -2.82 -13.40
C LEU A 88 6.44 -1.34 -13.52
N LEU A 89 5.34 -1.04 -14.19
CA LEU A 89 4.77 0.29 -14.28
C LEU A 89 3.43 0.31 -13.54
N ILE A 90 3.35 1.18 -12.54
CA ILE A 90 2.17 1.34 -11.69
C ILE A 90 1.69 2.77 -11.83
N THR A 91 0.42 2.92 -12.20
CA THR A 91 -0.25 4.21 -12.41
C THR A 91 -1.69 4.10 -11.96
N LYS A 92 -2.29 5.22 -11.56
CA LYS A 92 -3.73 5.29 -11.32
C LYS A 92 -4.52 4.83 -12.55
N SER A 93 -5.54 4.00 -12.30
CA SER A 93 -6.44 3.51 -13.34
C SER A 93 -7.38 4.62 -13.81
N LYS A 94 -7.81 4.58 -15.07
CA LYS A 94 -8.92 5.41 -15.56
C LYS A 94 -10.28 4.92 -15.05
N PHE A 95 -10.34 3.67 -14.58
CA PHE A 95 -11.52 3.06 -13.99
C PHE A 95 -11.54 3.34 -12.48
N ASN A 96 -12.69 3.82 -11.98
CA ASN A 96 -12.94 3.99 -10.56
C ASN A 96 -13.97 2.95 -10.09
N ALA A 97 -13.74 2.40 -8.90
CA ALA A 97 -14.72 1.55 -8.23
C ALA A 97 -15.73 2.45 -7.52
N ASN A 98 -17.01 2.35 -7.89
CA ASN A 98 -18.09 3.07 -7.23
C ASN A 98 -18.63 2.20 -6.09
N LEU A 99 -18.48 2.68 -4.85
CA LEU A 99 -18.97 2.01 -3.64
C LEU A 99 -20.24 2.69 -3.16
N ILE A 100 -21.20 1.90 -2.69
CA ILE A 100 -22.41 2.41 -2.03
C ILE A 100 -22.24 2.16 -0.53
N HIS A 101 -22.50 3.19 0.26
CA HIS A 101 -22.48 3.14 1.70
C HIS A 101 -23.89 3.36 2.25
N PRO A 102 -24.27 2.69 3.36
CA PRO A 102 -25.46 3.07 4.12
C PRO A 102 -25.39 4.52 4.59
N ASP A 103 -26.54 5.16 4.81
CA ASP A 103 -26.62 6.58 5.21
C ASP A 103 -25.86 6.90 6.51
N ASN A 104 -25.68 5.91 7.38
CA ASN A 104 -24.97 6.03 8.65
C ASN A 104 -23.52 5.54 8.59
N PHE A 105 -22.92 5.42 7.41
CA PHE A 105 -21.52 5.03 7.29
C PHE A 105 -20.58 6.15 7.74
N ASP A 106 -19.78 5.85 8.78
CA ASP A 106 -18.63 6.66 9.18
C ASP A 106 -17.35 5.80 9.10
N PHE A 107 -16.40 6.27 8.29
CA PHE A 107 -15.08 5.67 8.16
C PHE A 107 -14.35 5.62 9.51
N PHE A 108 -14.38 6.70 10.28
CA PHE A 108 -13.67 6.78 11.55
C PHE A 108 -14.32 5.92 12.62
N GLU A 109 -15.65 5.80 12.62
CA GLU A 109 -16.34 4.84 13.49
C GLU A 109 -15.92 3.40 13.16
N THR A 110 -15.91 3.04 11.88
CA THR A 110 -15.43 1.73 11.42
C THR A 110 -13.98 1.49 11.85
N LEU A 111 -13.11 2.49 11.67
CA LEU A 111 -11.71 2.43 12.03
C LEU A 111 -11.52 2.19 13.54
N ARG A 112 -12.20 2.98 14.38
CA ARG A 112 -12.16 2.82 15.85
C ARG A 112 -12.61 1.42 16.27
N LYS A 113 -13.73 0.93 15.72
CA LYS A 113 -14.26 -0.41 16.01
C LYS A 113 -13.32 -1.53 15.56
N LYS A 114 -12.69 -1.41 14.40
CA LYS A 114 -11.84 -2.47 13.83
C LYS A 114 -10.47 -2.54 14.47
N LEU A 115 -9.92 -1.40 14.91
CA LEU A 115 -8.58 -1.32 15.51
C LEU A 115 -8.60 -1.18 17.03
N ASN A 116 -9.79 -1.22 17.67
CA ASN A 116 -9.97 -0.83 19.07
C ASN A 116 -9.29 0.52 19.39
N TRP A 117 -9.33 1.44 18.43
CA TRP A 117 -8.53 2.65 18.49
C TRP A 117 -9.11 3.63 19.49
N GLY A 118 -8.32 3.96 20.51
CA GLY A 118 -8.76 4.86 21.58
C GLY A 118 -9.66 4.17 22.59
N TYR A 119 -9.75 2.83 22.56
CA TYR A 119 -10.34 2.07 23.63
C TYR A 119 -9.47 2.22 24.88
N ASP A 120 -9.97 2.97 25.85
CA ASP A 120 -9.35 3.14 27.16
C ASP A 120 -10.21 2.45 28.20
N LEU A 121 -9.63 1.45 28.89
CA LEU A 121 -10.29 0.73 29.99
C LEU A 121 -10.60 1.60 31.21
N ARG A 122 -10.10 2.84 31.23
CA ARG A 122 -10.35 3.83 32.29
C ARG A 122 -11.61 4.67 32.05
N ASN A 123 -12.19 4.60 30.85
CA ASN A 123 -13.50 5.18 30.52
C ASN A 123 -14.59 4.09 30.55
#